data_AF-W5SBR0-F1
#
_entry.id   AF-W5SBR0-F1
#
_cell.length_a   1.000
_cell.length_b   1.000
_cell.length_c   1.000
_cell.angle_alpha   90.00
_cell.angle_beta   90.00
_cell.angle_gamma   90.00
#
_symmetry.space_group_name_H-M   'P 1'
#
loop_
_entity.id
_entity.type
_entity.pdbx_description
1 polymer ?
#
loop_
_entity_poly.entity_id
_entity_poly.type
_entity_poly.pdbx_seq_one_letter_code
_entity_poly.pdbx_strand_id
1 'polypeptide(L)'
;MFFYGYRKPIKNVVTRYEENGVMKASTFSKVYYIEFRFKKGSVFCYLVGIAYLLKKEKSHKKYYDSLTKTFLSLEAQVYEFYGKKIARWGSYK
;
A
#
# COMPACT_ATOMS: atom_id res chain seq x y z
N MET A 1 -0.87 5.20 -14.52
CA MET A 1 -0.57 6.18 -13.45
C MET A 1 -1.16 5.60 -12.17
N PHE A 2 -0.33 5.36 -11.16
CA PHE A 2 -0.79 4.94 -9.84
C PHE A 2 -0.93 6.18 -8.94
N PHE A 3 -1.93 6.16 -8.07
CA PHE A 3 -2.17 7.20 -7.08
C PHE A 3 -2.20 6.57 -5.69
N TYR A 4 -1.60 7.26 -4.73
CA TYR A 4 -1.72 6.92 -3.32
C TYR A 4 -2.80 7.79 -2.69
N GLY A 5 -3.68 7.19 -1.92
CA GLY A 5 -4.74 7.90 -1.23
C GLY A 5 -5.10 7.24 0.09
N TYR A 6 -5.96 7.91 0.84
CA TYR A 6 -6.59 7.35 2.02
C TYR A 6 -8.07 7.68 2.02
N ARG A 7 -8.88 6.76 2.56
CA ARG A 7 -10.31 6.99 2.79
C ARG A 7 -10.69 6.62 4.22
N LYS A 8 -11.78 7.21 4.72
CA LYS A 8 -12.39 6.71 5.95
C LYS A 8 -12.92 5.29 5.70
N PRO A 9 -12.59 4.32 6.56
CA PRO A 9 -13.17 2.99 6.46
C PRO A 9 -14.69 3.06 6.65
N ILE A 10 -15.43 2.17 5.97
CA ILE A 10 -16.89 2.03 6.18
C ILE A 10 -17.19 1.55 7.62
N LYS A 11 -16.28 0.76 8.20
CA LYS A 11 -16.28 0.34 9.61
C LYS A 11 -14.86 0.39 10.16
N ASN A 12 -14.67 0.94 11.37
CA ASN A 12 -13.37 0.97 12.03
C ASN A 12 -12.77 -0.45 12.09
N VAL A 13 -11.63 -0.65 11.46
CA VAL A 13 -10.94 -1.95 11.48
C VAL A 13 -10.09 -1.98 12.74
N VAL A 14 -10.39 -2.93 13.62
CA VAL A 14 -9.61 -3.18 14.84
C VAL A 14 -8.87 -4.50 14.66
N THR A 15 -7.55 -4.42 14.56
CA THR A 15 -6.69 -5.62 14.50
C THR A 15 -6.07 -5.84 15.87
N ARG A 16 -6.31 -7.00 16.46
CA ARG A 16 -5.63 -7.45 17.68
C ARG A 16 -4.44 -8.32 17.29
N TYR A 17 -3.31 -8.13 17.94
CA TYR A 17 -2.11 -8.93 17.72
C TYR A 17 -1.32 -9.07 19.02
N GLU A 18 -0.57 -10.16 19.15
CA GLU A 18 0.31 -10.40 20.27
C GLU A 18 1.73 -9.93 19.93
N GLU A 19 2.35 -9.15 20.82
CA GLU A 19 3.74 -8.73 20.69
C GLU A 19 4.42 -8.91 22.06
N ASN A 20 5.40 -9.81 22.13
CA ASN A 20 6.12 -10.17 23.35
C ASN A 20 5.21 -10.62 24.51
N GLY A 21 4.19 -11.45 24.24
CA GLY A 21 3.24 -11.94 25.25
C GLY A 21 2.19 -10.92 25.70
N VAL A 22 2.19 -9.70 25.13
CA VAL A 22 1.20 -8.66 25.44
C VAL A 22 0.23 -8.51 24.28
N MET A 23 -1.06 -8.66 24.56
CA MET A 23 -2.13 -8.40 23.59
C MET A 23 -2.25 -6.91 23.31
N LYS A 24 -2.03 -6.52 22.06
CA LYS A 24 -2.17 -5.14 21.57
C LYS A 24 -3.31 -5.06 20.57
N ALA A 25 -3.93 -3.88 20.49
CA ALA A 25 -4.95 -3.56 19.49
C ALA A 25 -4.53 -2.33 18.69
N SER A 26 -4.67 -2.40 17.37
CA SER A 26 -4.50 -1.26 16.47
C SER A 26 -5.83 -0.94 15.79
N THR A 27 -6.29 0.30 15.98
CA THR A 27 -7.46 0.86 15.30
C THR A 27 -7.04 1.58 14.04
N PHE A 28 -7.54 1.17 12.89
CA PHE A 28 -7.32 1.85 11.62
C PHE A 28 -8.47 2.82 11.34
N SER A 29 -8.26 4.10 11.67
CA SER A 29 -9.20 5.19 11.38
C SER A 29 -9.14 5.68 9.92
N LYS A 30 -8.12 5.26 9.18
CA LYS A 30 -7.90 5.54 7.75
C LYS A 30 -7.44 4.26 7.05
N VAL A 31 -8.04 3.94 5.91
CA VAL A 31 -7.58 2.87 5.03
C VAL A 31 -6.82 3.50 3.88
N TYR A 32 -5.53 3.22 3.84
CA TYR A 32 -4.65 3.64 2.76
C TYR A 32 -4.80 2.68 1.57
N TYR A 33 -4.71 3.24 0.38
CA TYR A 33 -4.83 2.47 -0.85
C TYR A 33 -3.89 2.95 -1.94
N ILE A 34 -3.61 2.04 -2.86
CA ILE A 34 -3.07 2.36 -4.19
C ILE A 34 -4.21 2.24 -5.19
N GLU A 35 -4.43 3.30 -5.95
CA GLU A 35 -5.33 3.31 -7.09
C GLU A 35 -4.51 3.18 -8.37
N PHE A 36 -4.69 2.08 -9.08
CA PHE A 36 -4.17 1.90 -10.43
C PHE A 36 -5.24 2.39 -11.40
N ARG A 37 -4.96 3.50 -12.10
CA ARG A 37 -5.89 4.10 -13.07
C ARG A 37 -5.67 3.55 -14.48
N PHE A 38 -6.76 3.14 -15.10
CA PHE A 38 -6.84 2.63 -16.47
C PHE A 38 -7.82 3.46 -17.30
N LYS A 39 -7.81 3.29 -18.64
CA LYS A 39 -8.70 4.04 -19.55
C LYS A 39 -10.19 3.77 -19.28
N LYS A 40 -10.53 2.59 -18.78
CA LYS A 40 -11.92 2.14 -18.57
C LYS A 40 -12.30 1.97 -17.10
N GLY A 41 -11.47 2.43 -16.16
CA GLY A 41 -11.74 2.29 -14.72
C GLY A 41 -10.47 2.28 -13.88
N SER A 42 -10.62 1.96 -12.59
CA SER A 42 -9.53 1.92 -11.62
C SER A 42 -9.57 0.65 -10.78
N VAL A 43 -8.40 0.14 -10.42
CA VAL A 43 -8.25 -0.94 -9.43
C VAL A 43 -7.71 -0.35 -8.13
N PHE A 44 -8.39 -0.60 -7.02
CA PHE A 44 -7.98 -0.15 -5.69
C PHE A 44 -7.40 -1.30 -4.90
N CYS A 45 -6.16 -1.17 -4.46
CA CYS A 45 -5.50 -2.11 -3.55
C CYS A 45 -5.44 -1.50 -2.15
N TYR A 46 -6.26 -2.02 -1.22
CA TYR A 46 -6.27 -1.59 0.17
C TYR A 46 -5.24 -2.39 0.96
N LEU A 47 -4.22 -1.70 1.47
CA LEU A 47 -3.13 -2.37 2.15
C LEU A 47 -2.96 -1.76 3.53
N VAL A 48 -3.30 -2.57 4.52
CA VAL A 48 -3.10 -2.28 5.96
C VAL A 48 -1.64 -1.88 6.23
N GLY A 49 -0.70 -2.47 5.46
CA GLY A 49 0.73 -2.18 5.51
C GLY A 49 1.16 -0.79 5.02
N ILE A 50 0.40 -0.09 4.15
CA ILE A 50 0.84 1.23 3.61
C ILE A 50 1.00 2.25 4.73
N ALA A 51 0.14 2.19 5.74
CA ALA A 51 0.24 3.07 6.91
C ALA A 51 1.61 2.96 7.61
N TYR A 52 2.24 1.77 7.56
CA TYR A 52 3.57 1.54 8.13
C TYR A 52 4.68 2.14 7.25
N LEU A 53 4.53 2.13 5.92
CA LEU A 53 5.49 2.78 5.01
C LEU A 53 5.49 4.31 5.19
N LEU A 54 4.34 4.90 5.53
CA LEU A 54 4.22 6.34 5.73
C LEU A 54 4.80 6.81 7.08
N LYS A 55 5.06 5.90 8.02
CA LYS A 55 5.69 6.24 9.30
C LYS A 55 7.21 6.24 9.14
N LYS A 56 7.78 7.44 8.94
CA LYS A 56 9.24 7.69 8.85
C LYS A 56 10.06 7.04 9.97
N GLU A 57 9.50 6.91 11.16
CA GLU A 57 10.17 6.27 12.31
C GLU A 57 10.36 4.75 12.14
N LYS A 58 9.67 4.12 11.19
CA LYS A 58 9.67 2.67 10.95
C LYS A 58 10.33 2.30 9.61
N SER A 59 10.82 3.27 8.84
CA SER A 59 11.41 3.06 7.51
C SER A 59 12.73 2.31 7.50
N HIS A 60 13.38 2.16 8.65
CA HIS A 60 14.67 1.44 8.79
C HIS A 60 14.52 -0.02 9.22
N LYS A 61 13.29 -0.55 9.29
CA LYS A 61 13.05 -1.94 9.72
C LYS A 61 12.97 -2.88 8.52
N LYS A 62 13.45 -4.12 8.65
CA LYS A 62 13.34 -5.20 7.63
C LYS A 62 11.95 -5.34 7.01
N TYR A 63 10.90 -5.06 7.79
CA TYR A 63 9.52 -5.08 7.32
C TYR A 63 9.26 -4.04 6.21
N TYR A 64 9.88 -2.86 6.30
CA TYR A 64 9.77 -1.80 5.29
C TYR A 64 10.33 -2.26 3.93
N ASP A 65 11.50 -2.89 3.93
CA ASP A 65 12.12 -3.39 2.69
C ASP A 65 11.31 -4.49 2.04
N SER A 66 10.86 -5.47 2.85
CA SER A 66 10.00 -6.56 2.36
C SER A 66 8.71 -6.01 1.77
N LEU A 67 8.09 -5.06 2.47
CA LEU A 67 6.83 -4.47 2.04
C LEU A 67 7.03 -3.66 0.75
N THR A 68 8.11 -2.87 0.65
CA THR A 68 8.47 -2.12 -0.57
C THR A 68 8.70 -3.06 -1.77
N LYS A 69 9.40 -4.18 -1.57
CA LYS A 69 9.58 -5.19 -2.64
C LYS A 69 8.26 -5.78 -3.11
N THR A 70 7.35 -6.10 -2.18
CA THR A 70 6.00 -6.58 -2.53
C THR A 70 5.25 -5.55 -3.36
N PHE A 71 5.33 -4.27 -3.00
CA PHE A 71 4.70 -3.19 -3.78
C PHE A 71 5.24 -3.07 -5.20
N LEU A 72 6.55 -3.08 -5.37
CA LEU A 72 7.19 -3.02 -6.68
C LEU A 72 6.83 -4.23 -7.56
N SER A 73 6.76 -5.42 -6.96
CA SER A 73 6.34 -6.64 -7.67
C SER A 73 4.87 -6.58 -8.10
N LEU A 74 3.98 -6.14 -7.21
CA LEU A 74 2.55 -5.95 -7.53
C LEU A 74 2.36 -4.93 -8.64
N GLU A 75 3.08 -3.81 -8.59
CA GLU A 75 3.06 -2.84 -9.67
C GLU A 75 3.47 -3.47 -11.00
N ALA A 76 4.61 -4.19 -11.04
CA ALA A 76 5.07 -4.85 -12.26
C ALA A 76 4.04 -5.83 -12.84
N GLN A 77 3.46 -6.70 -11.99
CA GLN A 77 2.43 -7.66 -12.39
C GLN A 77 1.18 -6.99 -12.95
N VAL A 78 0.72 -5.90 -12.32
CA VAL A 78 -0.43 -5.13 -12.81
C VAL A 78 -0.09 -4.51 -14.18
N TYR A 79 1.09 -3.90 -14.33
CA TYR A 79 1.49 -3.31 -15.61
C TYR A 79 1.58 -4.37 -16.73
N GLU A 80 2.17 -5.53 -16.44
CA GLU A 80 2.26 -6.68 -17.35
C GLU A 80 0.88 -7.19 -17.76
N PHE A 81 -0.02 -7.40 -16.80
CA PHE A 81 -1.40 -7.85 -17.05
C PHE A 81 -2.14 -6.93 -18.03
N TYR A 82 -1.89 -5.61 -17.96
CA TYR A 82 -2.50 -4.63 -18.87
C TYR A 82 -1.68 -4.36 -20.14
N GLY A 83 -0.63 -5.14 -20.40
CA GLY A 83 0.23 -4.98 -21.60
C GLY A 83 0.97 -3.65 -21.64
N LYS A 84 1.17 -2.99 -20.50
CA LYS A 84 1.92 -1.73 -20.39
C LYS A 84 3.34 -2.01 -19.92
N LYS A 85 4.33 -1.51 -20.65
CA LYS A 85 5.69 -1.44 -20.11
C LYS A 85 5.73 -0.43 -18.96
N ILE A 86 6.46 -0.76 -17.89
CA ILE A 86 6.74 0.16 -16.79
C ILE A 86 7.47 1.36 -17.39
N ALA A 87 6.79 2.49 -17.54
CA ALA A 87 7.45 3.75 -17.83
C ALA A 87 8.20 4.13 -16.56
N ARG A 88 9.54 4.00 -16.60
CA ARG A 88 10.42 4.34 -15.48
C ARG A 88 10.04 5.73 -14.97
N TRP A 89 9.64 5.80 -13.70
CA TRP A 89 9.27 7.05 -13.03
C TRP A 89 10.39 8.09 -13.21
N GLY A 90 10.10 9.19 -13.91
CA GLY A 90 11.10 10.24 -14.19
C GLY A 90 10.97 11.02 -15.51
N SER A 91 9.86 10.94 -16.25
CA SER A 91 9.71 11.72 -17.49
C SER A 91 8.31 12.35 -17.60
N TYR A 92 8.00 13.24 -16.66
CA TYR A 92 7.06 14.32 -16.91
C TYR A 92 7.85 15.62 -16.70
N LYS A 93 7.96 16.39 -17.78
CA LYS A 93 8.48 17.77 -17.81
C LYS A 93 7.65 18.67 -16.91
#